data_AF-A0A8T7GE73-F1
#
_entry.id   AF-A0A8T7GE73-F1
#
_cell.length_a   1.000
_cell.length_b   1.000
_cell.length_c   1.000
_cell.angle_alpha   90.00
_cell.angle_beta   90.00
_cell.angle_gamma   90.00
#
_symmetry.space_group_name_H-M   'P 1'
#
loop_
_entity.id
_entity.type
_entity.pdbx_description
1 polymer ?
#
loop_
_entity_poly.entity_id
_entity_poly.type
_entity_poly.pdbx_seq_one_letter_code
_entity_poly.pdbx_strand_id
1 'polypeptide(L)'
;MDSKKLNEEQKLYHLLKKQNEAEIHEILHYSSQLKDIQNHLIRNYFHTLLTDGLKHVEYISKILADIEGGSHVAYLTKQGIENSILEEEESKNVLIDCLNLAQDVDTKEILKSIIVDEEHHIKILKHIYELVQNYSKDSSS
;
A
#
# COMPACT_ATOMS: atom_id res chain seq x y z
N MET A 1 -9.99 30.57 18.95
CA MET A 1 -10.56 29.21 18.81
C MET A 1 -10.95 28.74 20.21
N ASP A 2 -12.20 28.35 20.45
CA ASP A 2 -12.67 27.96 21.79
C ASP A 2 -11.87 26.77 22.35
N SER A 3 -11.46 26.83 23.62
CA SER A 3 -10.69 25.78 24.29
C SER A 3 -11.39 24.41 24.29
N LYS A 4 -12.72 24.40 24.24
CA LYS A 4 -13.54 23.21 24.09
C LYS A 4 -13.37 22.55 22.71
N LYS A 5 -13.33 23.36 21.64
CA LYS A 5 -13.16 22.89 20.26
C LYS A 5 -11.78 22.27 20.04
N LEU A 6 -10.73 22.90 20.59
CA LEU A 6 -9.36 22.37 20.56
C LEU A 6 -9.25 21.00 21.26
N ASN A 7 -9.97 20.82 22.38
CA ASN A 7 -9.99 19.57 23.14
C ASN A 7 -10.73 18.43 22.39
N GLU A 8 -11.84 18.75 21.73
CA GLU A 8 -12.59 17.79 20.91
C GLU A 8 -11.80 17.34 19.68
N GLU A 9 -11.09 18.26 19.03
CA GLU A 9 -10.23 17.98 17.87
C GLU A 9 -9.03 17.10 18.23
N GLN A 10 -8.37 17.35 19.37
CA GLN A 10 -7.30 16.50 19.89
C GLN A 10 -7.78 15.08 20.24
N LYS A 11 -8.98 14.96 20.82
CA LYS A 11 -9.58 13.65 21.10
C LYS A 11 -9.90 12.89 19.82
N LEU A 12 -10.50 13.57 18.85
CA LEU A 12 -10.79 13.00 17.53
C LEU A 12 -9.51 12.50 16.86
N TYR A 13 -8.45 13.32 16.85
CA TYR A 13 -7.15 12.96 16.32
C TYR A 13 -6.61 11.66 16.93
N HIS A 14 -6.62 11.55 18.27
CA HIS A 14 -6.13 10.35 18.95
C HIS A 14 -6.96 9.10 18.63
N LEU A 15 -8.29 9.24 18.56
CA LEU A 15 -9.19 8.15 18.19
C LEU A 15 -8.96 7.69 16.75
N LEU A 16 -8.82 8.63 15.81
CA LEU A 16 -8.55 8.33 14.40
C LEU A 16 -7.18 7.66 14.23
N LYS A 17 -6.15 8.12 14.94
CA LYS A 17 -4.83 7.47 14.90
C LYS A 17 -4.91 6.01 15.37
N LYS A 18 -5.60 5.77 16.49
CA LYS A 18 -5.83 4.42 17.01
C LYS A 18 -6.62 3.55 16.04
N GLN A 19 -7.64 4.11 15.38
CA GLN A 19 -8.41 3.38 14.38
C GLN A 19 -7.56 3.05 13.15
N ASN A 20 -6.72 3.97 12.67
CA ASN A 20 -5.83 3.73 11.54
C ASN A 20 -4.88 2.55 11.83
N GLU A 21 -4.28 2.52 13.02
CA GLU A 21 -3.43 1.41 13.47
C GLU A 21 -4.21 0.09 13.56
N ALA A 22 -5.48 0.13 13.97
CA ALA A 22 -6.34 -1.05 14.01
C ALA A 22 -6.66 -1.60 12.61
N GLU A 23 -7.01 -0.73 11.64
CA GLU A 23 -7.26 -1.14 10.25
C GLU A 23 -6.02 -1.80 9.61
N ILE A 24 -4.83 -1.22 9.82
CA ILE A 24 -3.57 -1.80 9.34
C ILE A 24 -3.35 -3.19 9.94
N HIS A 25 -3.60 -3.34 11.25
CA HIS A 25 -3.48 -4.65 11.91
C HIS A 25 -4.47 -5.68 11.35
N GLU A 26 -5.72 -5.29 11.08
CA GLU A 26 -6.72 -6.16 10.46
C GLU A 26 -6.31 -6.60 9.05
N ILE A 27 -5.80 -5.69 8.22
CA ILE A 27 -5.31 -6.00 6.87
C ILE A 27 -4.19 -7.03 6.93
N LEU A 28 -3.23 -6.86 7.83
CA LEU A 28 -2.12 -7.81 8.02
C LEU A 28 -2.65 -9.18 8.50
N HIS A 29 -3.63 -9.17 9.40
CA HIS A 29 -4.26 -10.40 9.89
C HIS A 29 -4.98 -11.16 8.77
N TYR A 30 -5.85 -10.50 8.02
CA TYR A 30 -6.58 -11.12 6.90
C TYR A 30 -5.64 -11.62 5.80
N SER A 31 -4.59 -10.84 5.48
CA SER A 31 -3.57 -11.25 4.52
C SER A 31 -2.86 -12.53 4.96
N SER A 32 -2.55 -12.65 6.25
CA SER A 32 -1.90 -13.85 6.80
C SER A 32 -2.79 -15.09 6.73
N GLN A 33 -4.12 -14.94 6.76
CA GLN A 33 -5.09 -16.05 6.70
C GLN A 33 -5.34 -16.53 5.27
N LEU A 34 -5.18 -15.67 4.25
CA LEU A 34 -5.41 -16.02 2.85
C LEU A 34 -4.59 -17.23 2.37
N LYS A 35 -3.37 -17.40 2.91
CA LYS A 35 -2.48 -18.51 2.55
C LYS A 35 -3.06 -19.89 2.87
N ASP A 36 -3.91 -19.98 3.88
CA ASP A 36 -4.46 -21.24 4.40
C ASP A 36 -5.89 -21.52 3.91
N ILE A 37 -6.57 -20.51 3.32
CA ILE A 37 -7.95 -20.63 2.87
C ILE A 37 -8.00 -21.29 1.48
N GLN A 38 -8.45 -22.53 1.41
CA GLN A 38 -8.65 -23.25 0.14
C GLN A 38 -9.98 -22.93 -0.55
N ASN A 39 -11.02 -22.56 0.21
CA ASN A 39 -12.33 -22.28 -0.34
C ASN A 39 -12.34 -20.94 -1.10
N HIS A 40 -12.55 -20.97 -2.41
CA HIS A 40 -12.51 -19.80 -3.27
C HIS A 40 -13.55 -18.73 -2.89
N LEU A 41 -14.76 -19.12 -2.46
CA LEU A 41 -15.78 -18.17 -2.04
C LEU A 41 -15.36 -17.42 -0.77
N ILE A 42 -14.84 -18.13 0.23
CA ILE A 42 -14.31 -17.51 1.44
C ILE A 42 -13.12 -16.60 1.10
N ARG A 43 -12.23 -17.05 0.21
CA ARG A 43 -11.08 -16.26 -0.25
C ARG A 43 -11.53 -14.94 -0.89
N ASN A 44 -12.58 -14.97 -1.70
CA ASN A 44 -13.13 -13.75 -2.32
C ASN A 44 -13.68 -12.77 -1.29
N TYR A 45 -14.36 -13.25 -0.23
CA TYR A 45 -14.79 -12.38 0.86
C TYR A 45 -13.60 -11.73 1.59
N PHE A 46 -12.51 -12.48 1.80
CA PHE A 46 -11.28 -11.91 2.37
C PHE A 46 -10.66 -10.84 1.47
N HIS A 47 -10.66 -11.03 0.14
CA HIS A 47 -10.23 -9.99 -0.79
C HIS A 47 -11.09 -8.72 -0.71
N THR A 48 -12.41 -8.86 -0.53
CA THR A 48 -13.29 -7.71 -0.28
C THR A 48 -12.92 -7.00 1.02
N LEU A 49 -12.74 -7.73 2.12
CA LEU A 49 -12.34 -7.16 3.41
C LEU A 49 -11.01 -6.42 3.34
N LEU A 50 -10.01 -6.97 2.64
CA LEU A 50 -8.71 -6.33 2.43
C LEU A 50 -8.84 -5.04 1.61
N THR A 51 -9.64 -5.07 0.55
CA THR A 51 -9.88 -3.91 -0.30
C THR A 51 -10.57 -2.79 0.48
N ASP A 52 -11.55 -3.12 1.32
CA ASP A 52 -12.26 -2.11 2.11
C ASP A 52 -11.40 -1.58 3.26
N GLY A 53 -10.61 -2.42 3.93
CA GLY A 53 -9.63 -1.98 4.94
C GLY A 53 -8.62 -0.98 4.38
N LEU A 54 -8.09 -1.22 3.17
CA LEU A 54 -7.19 -0.27 2.51
C LEU A 54 -7.84 1.10 2.28
N LYS A 55 -9.12 1.13 1.88
CA LYS A 55 -9.88 2.39 1.73
C LYS A 55 -10.09 3.08 3.06
N HIS A 56 -10.34 2.35 4.14
CA HIS A 56 -10.48 2.93 5.48
C HIS A 56 -9.18 3.61 5.92
N VAL A 57 -8.03 2.94 5.74
CA VAL A 57 -6.71 3.52 6.01
C VAL A 57 -6.53 4.82 5.22
N GLU A 58 -6.86 4.82 3.93
CA GLU A 58 -6.80 6.02 3.08
C GLU A 58 -7.67 7.17 3.64
N TYR A 59 -8.94 6.90 3.94
CA TYR A 59 -9.88 7.92 4.41
C TYR A 59 -9.49 8.49 5.78
N ILE A 60 -9.07 7.63 6.71
CA ILE A 60 -8.65 8.05 8.04
C ILE A 60 -7.35 8.86 7.95
N SER A 61 -6.39 8.41 7.14
CA SER A 61 -5.12 9.12 6.94
C SER A 61 -5.34 10.52 6.36
N LYS A 62 -6.29 10.65 5.43
CA LYS A 62 -6.69 11.96 4.89
C LYS A 62 -7.25 12.88 5.97
N ILE A 63 -8.16 12.40 6.82
CA ILE A 63 -8.73 13.21 7.92
C ILE A 63 -7.64 13.62 8.92
N LEU A 64 -6.70 12.72 9.24
CA LEU A 64 -5.57 13.03 10.11
C LEU A 64 -4.69 14.14 9.54
N ALA A 65 -4.36 14.08 8.24
CA ALA A 65 -3.57 15.12 7.57
C ALA A 65 -4.28 16.48 7.59
N ASP A 66 -5.61 16.50 7.36
CA ASP A 66 -6.42 17.71 7.44
C ASP A 66 -6.40 18.33 8.85
N ILE A 67 -6.45 17.51 9.91
CA ILE A 67 -6.36 17.97 11.32
C ILE A 67 -4.97 18.51 11.65
N GLU A 68 -3.90 17.88 11.14
CA GLU A 68 -2.51 18.32 11.37
C GLU A 68 -2.16 19.63 10.64
N GLY A 69 -3.08 20.18 9.84
CA GLY A 69 -2.83 21.35 9.01
C GLY A 69 -1.83 21.08 7.90
N GLY A 70 -1.55 19.80 7.65
CA GLY A 70 -0.59 19.35 6.67
C GLY A 70 -1.25 19.17 5.32
N SER A 71 -0.75 19.87 4.31
CA SER A 71 -0.60 19.29 2.96
C SER A 71 0.42 18.14 2.95
N HIS A 72 0.49 17.37 4.05
CA HIS A 72 1.41 16.28 4.26
C HIS A 72 0.90 15.12 3.44
N VAL A 73 1.27 15.13 2.16
CA VAL A 73 1.60 13.92 1.42
C VAL A 73 2.67 13.23 2.27
N ALA A 74 2.24 12.44 3.26
CA ALA A 74 3.12 11.73 4.16
C ALA A 74 3.97 10.79 3.30
N TYR A 75 5.22 11.19 3.09
CA TYR A 75 6.33 10.36 2.65
C TYR A 75 6.16 9.54 1.36
N LEU A 76 5.59 10.12 0.30
CA LEU A 76 6.02 9.78 -1.07
C LEU A 76 7.39 10.45 -1.31
N THR A 77 8.40 10.08 -0.51
CA THR A 77 9.75 10.58 -0.73
C THR A 77 10.34 9.91 -1.95
N LYS A 78 11.12 10.68 -2.71
CA LYS A 78 11.92 10.19 -3.82
C LYS A 78 12.66 8.89 -3.46
N GLN A 79 13.27 8.86 -2.27
CA GLN A 79 13.98 7.71 -1.74
C GLN A 79 13.05 6.52 -1.42
N GLY A 80 11.85 6.76 -0.87
CA GLY A 80 10.88 5.68 -0.61
C GLY A 80 10.41 5.00 -1.89
N ILE A 81 10.16 5.77 -2.95
CA ILE A 81 9.77 5.23 -4.27
C ILE A 81 10.94 4.47 -4.90
N GLU A 82 12.16 5.01 -4.83
CA GLU A 82 13.38 4.33 -5.31
C GLU A 82 13.57 2.98 -4.61
N ASN A 83 13.40 2.94 -3.28
CA ASN A 83 13.46 1.68 -2.52
C ASN A 83 12.36 0.71 -2.96
N SER A 84 11.12 1.19 -3.16
CA SER A 84 10.02 0.34 -3.63
C SER A 84 10.32 -0.25 -5.02
N ILE A 85 10.91 0.54 -5.94
CA ILE A 85 11.32 0.05 -7.26
C ILE A 85 12.38 -1.05 -7.13
N LEU A 86 13.35 -0.88 -6.23
CA LEU A 86 14.39 -1.88 -5.97
C LEU A 86 13.78 -3.17 -5.41
N GLU A 87 12.86 -3.06 -4.45
CA GLU A 87 12.16 -4.21 -3.85
C GLU A 87 11.36 -4.99 -4.92
N GLU A 88 10.67 -4.30 -5.83
CA GLU A 88 9.97 -4.94 -6.96
C GLU A 88 10.94 -5.60 -7.96
N GLU A 89 12.09 -4.98 -8.25
CA GLU A 89 13.12 -5.58 -9.10
C GLU A 89 13.73 -6.84 -8.46
N GLU A 90 13.96 -6.83 -7.14
CA GLU A 90 14.41 -7.99 -6.38
C GLU A 90 13.37 -9.11 -6.36
N SER A 91 12.09 -8.79 -6.07
CA SER A 91 10.97 -9.75 -6.12
C SER A 91 10.89 -10.45 -7.48
N LYS A 92 10.91 -9.66 -8.57
CA LYS A 92 10.89 -10.18 -9.94
C LYS A 92 12.06 -11.12 -10.23
N ASN A 93 13.27 -10.79 -9.79
CA ASN A 93 14.45 -11.64 -10.01
C ASN A 93 14.31 -12.98 -9.28
N VAL A 94 13.82 -12.96 -8.04
CA VAL A 94 13.52 -14.21 -7.29
C VAL A 94 12.48 -15.05 -8.03
N LEU A 95 11.43 -14.44 -8.57
CA LEU A 95 10.40 -15.14 -9.34
C LEU A 95 10.95 -15.76 -10.64
N ILE A 96 11.89 -15.09 -11.31
CA ILE A 96 12.58 -15.64 -12.49
C ILE A 96 13.40 -16.88 -12.10
N ASP A 97 14.12 -16.84 -10.98
CA ASP A 97 14.85 -18.00 -10.46
C ASP A 97 13.90 -19.15 -10.13
N CYS A 98 12.75 -18.87 -9.50
CA CYS A 98 11.70 -19.86 -9.27
C CYS A 98 11.17 -20.46 -10.58
N LEU A 99 10.94 -19.63 -11.60
CA LEU A 99 10.44 -20.07 -12.91
C LEU A 99 11.41 -21.03 -13.61
N ASN A 100 12.71 -20.75 -13.49
CA ASN A 100 13.77 -21.58 -14.06
C ASN A 100 13.88 -22.95 -13.38
N LEU A 101 13.54 -23.04 -12.08
CA LEU A 101 13.58 -24.27 -11.29
C LEU A 101 12.30 -25.11 -11.40
N ALA A 102 11.15 -24.47 -11.64
CA ALA A 102 9.86 -25.14 -11.76
C ALA A 102 9.89 -26.22 -12.87
N GLN A 103 9.19 -27.33 -12.63
CA GLN A 103 9.15 -28.45 -13.57
C GLN A 103 7.79 -28.61 -14.26
N ASP A 104 6.70 -28.31 -13.57
CA ASP A 104 5.35 -28.37 -14.10
C ASP A 104 4.94 -27.08 -14.83
N VAL A 105 4.05 -27.25 -15.81
CA VAL A 105 3.59 -26.16 -16.68
C VAL A 105 2.71 -25.18 -15.92
N ASP A 106 1.83 -25.66 -15.05
CA ASP A 106 0.85 -24.83 -14.35
C ASP A 106 1.56 -23.82 -13.42
N THR A 107 2.53 -24.28 -12.64
CA THR A 107 3.36 -23.40 -11.79
C THR A 107 4.13 -22.39 -12.63
N LYS A 108 4.68 -22.80 -13.79
CA LYS A 108 5.38 -21.88 -14.69
C LYS A 108 4.48 -20.77 -15.21
N GLU A 109 3.26 -21.10 -15.63
CA GLU A 109 2.32 -20.09 -16.13
C GLU A 109 1.87 -19.12 -15.03
N ILE A 110 1.66 -19.61 -13.80
CA ILE A 110 1.38 -18.75 -12.64
C ILE A 110 2.56 -17.80 -12.37
N LEU A 111 3.79 -18.34 -12.29
CA LEU A 111 4.99 -17.52 -12.03
C LEU A 111 5.21 -16.47 -13.12
N LYS A 112 4.99 -16.82 -14.40
CA LYS A 112 5.06 -15.85 -15.50
C LYS A 112 4.03 -14.73 -15.34
N SER A 113 2.80 -15.06 -14.94
CA SER A 113 1.76 -14.05 -14.70
C SER A 113 2.20 -13.07 -13.61
N ILE A 114 2.74 -13.58 -12.50
CA ILE A 114 3.21 -12.73 -11.40
C ILE A 114 4.39 -11.85 -11.87
N ILE A 115 5.34 -12.40 -12.64
CA ILE A 115 6.46 -11.61 -13.19
C ILE A 115 5.96 -10.45 -14.06
N VAL A 116 4.92 -10.67 -14.88
CA VAL A 116 4.31 -9.61 -15.70
C VAL A 116 3.68 -8.53 -14.81
N ASP A 117 3.06 -8.91 -13.70
CA ASP A 117 2.51 -7.97 -12.72
C ASP A 117 3.63 -7.14 -12.07
N GLU A 118 4.74 -7.74 -11.64
CA GLU A 118 5.88 -6.98 -11.06
C GLU A 118 6.49 -6.00 -12.09
N GLU A 119 6.60 -6.40 -13.36
CA GLU A 119 7.04 -5.48 -14.42
C GLU A 119 6.09 -4.30 -14.60
N HIS A 120 4.79 -4.52 -14.41
CA HIS A 120 3.79 -3.47 -14.44
C HIS A 120 3.88 -2.57 -13.19
N HIS A 121 4.05 -3.14 -11.99
CA HIS A 121 4.27 -2.40 -10.75
C HIS A 121 5.50 -1.48 -10.86
N ILE A 122 6.63 -1.98 -11.37
CA ILE A 122 7.84 -1.17 -11.61
C ILE A 122 7.56 0.02 -12.53
N LYS A 123 6.76 -0.16 -13.60
CA LYS A 123 6.39 0.93 -14.52
C LYS A 123 5.52 1.98 -13.82
N ILE A 124 4.55 1.54 -13.02
CA ILE A 124 3.70 2.43 -12.21
C ILE A 124 4.56 3.25 -11.24
N LEU A 125 5.45 2.61 -10.49
CA LEU A 125 6.33 3.29 -9.54
C LEU A 125 7.27 4.29 -10.21
N LYS A 126 7.83 3.94 -11.38
CA LYS A 126 8.63 4.88 -12.19
C LYS A 126 7.81 6.11 -12.63
N HIS A 127 6.55 5.91 -13.02
CA HIS A 127 5.68 7.03 -13.36
C HIS A 127 5.35 7.90 -12.13
N ILE A 128 5.06 7.30 -10.98
CA ILE A 128 4.84 8.02 -9.72
C ILE A 128 6.08 8.84 -9.35
N TYR A 129 7.28 8.26 -9.49
CA TYR A 129 8.55 8.94 -9.25
C TYR A 129 8.71 10.21 -10.11
N GLU A 130 8.38 10.12 -11.41
CA GLU A 130 8.40 11.28 -12.32
C GLU A 130 7.42 12.38 -11.89
N LEU A 131 6.20 12.00 -11.48
CA LEU A 131 5.19 12.95 -10.99
C LEU A 131 5.70 13.70 -9.75
N VAL A 132 6.29 12.97 -8.79
CA VAL A 132 6.86 13.56 -7.57
C VAL A 132 8.05 14.49 -7.89
N GLN A 133 8.89 14.14 -8.86
CA GLN A 133 9.98 15.01 -9.31
C GLN A 133 9.47 16.31 -9.93
N ASN A 134 8.42 16.24 -10.74
CA ASN A 134 7.87 17.42 -11.41
C ASN A 134 7.17 18.35 -10.40
N TYR A 135 6.40 17.79 -9.45
CA TYR A 135 5.79 18.57 -8.37
C TYR A 135 6.80 19.34 -7.52
N SER A 136 7.98 18.74 -7.26
CA SER A 136 9.03 19.36 -6.45
C SER A 136 9.72 20.55 -7.16
N LYS A 137 9.73 20.57 -8.50
CA LYS A 137 10.31 21.67 -9.30
C LYS A 137 9.41 22.90 -9.31
N ASP A 138 8.10 22.69 -9.39
CA ASP A 138 7.12 23.78 -9.42
C ASP A 138 6.97 24.50 -8.07
N SER A 139 7.22 23.81 -6.95
CA SER A 139 7.25 24.41 -5.60
C SER A 139 8.52 25.20 -5.27
N SER A 140 9.51 25.21 -6.17
CA SER A 140 10.81 25.90 -5.99
C SER A 140 10.99 27.12 -6.92
N SER A 141 9.91 27.54 -7.60
CA SER A 141 9.89 28.62 -8.60
C SER A 141 9.09 29.84 -8.13
#